data_AF-A0A848YS53-F1
#
_entry.id   AF-A0A848YS53-F1
#
_cell.length_a   1.000
_cell.length_b   1.000
_cell.length_c   1.000
_cell.angle_alpha   90.00
_cell.angle_beta   90.00
_cell.angle_gamma   90.00
#
_symmetry.space_group_name_H-M   'P 1'
#
loop_
_entity.id
_entity.type
_entity.pdbx_description
1 polymer ?
#
loop_
_entity_poly.entity_id
_entity_poly.type
_entity_poly.pdbx_seq_one_letter_code
_entity_poly.pdbx_strand_id
1 'polypeptide(L)'
;MKTGLIVYITGKPDSRITATQILNKLSVAADCIEVITHNSGHFDISNAWWALTAKGMHRIVCRTARMNASGDISLSDKELRLCG
;
A
#
# COMPACT_ATOMS: atom_id res chain seq x y z
N MET A 1 -8.99 4.17 -17.70
CA MET A 1 -9.39 3.20 -16.65
C MET A 1 -8.67 3.59 -15.37
N LYS A 2 -9.38 3.88 -14.27
CA LYS A 2 -8.76 4.29 -13.00
C LYS A 2 -8.14 3.11 -12.26
N THR A 3 -6.98 3.36 -11.65
CA THR A 3 -6.10 2.38 -11.02
C THR A 3 -5.99 2.63 -9.52
N GLY A 4 -6.15 1.56 -8.75
CA GLY A 4 -5.92 1.57 -7.30
C GLY A 4 -4.67 0.78 -6.96
N LEU A 5 -3.89 1.27 -6.00
CA LEU A 5 -2.74 0.55 -5.46
C LEU A 5 -2.89 0.39 -3.96
N ILE A 6 -2.71 -0.84 -3.48
CA ILE A 6 -2.55 -1.15 -2.06
C ILE A 6 -1.08 -1.48 -1.84
N VAL A 7 -0.43 -0.78 -0.92
CA VAL A 7 0.94 -1.07 -0.49
C VAL A 7 0.90 -1.68 0.91
N TYR A 8 1.24 -2.96 1.01
CA TYR A 8 1.37 -3.67 2.28
C TYR A 8 2.82 -3.65 2.75
N ILE A 9 3.10 -2.92 3.83
CA ILE A 9 4.43 -2.78 4.40
C ILE A 9 4.72 -3.90 5.39
N THR A 10 5.73 -4.69 5.07
CA THR A 10 6.30 -5.73 5.92
C THR A 10 7.51 -5.20 6.69
N GLY A 11 7.68 -5.69 7.92
CA GLY A 11 8.65 -5.15 8.89
C GLY A 11 7.98 -4.18 9.87
N LYS A 12 8.70 -3.79 10.92
CA LYS A 12 8.24 -2.81 11.90
C LYS A 12 8.74 -1.42 11.49
N PRO A 13 7.89 -0.55 10.90
CA PRO A 13 8.16 0.87 10.86
C PRO A 13 8.61 1.39 12.21
N ASP A 14 9.62 2.26 12.18
CA ASP A 14 9.69 3.30 13.19
C ASP A 14 8.31 3.99 13.23
N SER A 15 7.71 4.06 14.42
CA SER A 15 6.36 4.60 14.64
C SER A 15 6.22 6.06 14.20
N ARG A 16 7.34 6.72 13.87
CA ARG A 16 7.43 8.08 13.36
C ARG A 16 7.17 8.21 11.86
N ILE A 17 7.19 7.11 11.08
CA ILE A 17 7.03 7.18 9.63
C ILE A 17 5.55 7.19 9.24
N THR A 18 5.10 8.26 8.57
CA THR A 18 3.71 8.39 8.09
C THR A 18 3.49 7.70 6.74
N ALA A 19 2.24 7.37 6.42
CA ALA A 19 1.87 6.82 5.11
C ALA A 19 2.31 7.72 3.94
N THR A 20 2.20 9.04 4.08
CA THR A 20 2.69 10.01 3.09
C THR A 20 4.20 9.95 2.87
N GLN A 21 4.99 9.78 3.93
CA GLN A 21 6.44 9.60 3.79
C GLN A 21 6.80 8.28 3.10
N ILE A 22 6.04 7.22 3.35
CA ILE A 22 6.19 5.92 2.68
C ILE A 22 5.93 6.07 1.18
N LEU A 23 4.85 6.78 0.81
CA LEU A 23 4.51 7.03 -0.58
C LEU A 23 5.54 7.89 -1.30
N ASN A 24 6.12 8.90 -0.63
CA ASN A 24 7.18 9.70 -1.25
C ASN A 24 8.45 8.89 -1.53
N LYS A 25 8.75 7.89 -0.70
CA LYS A 25 9.89 6.97 -0.92
C LYS A 25 9.63 5.94 -2.00
N LEU A 26 8.36 5.57 -2.19
CA LEU A 26 7.94 4.60 -3.19
C LEU A 26 7.58 5.34 -4.48
N SER A 27 8.43 5.27 -5.49
CA SER A 27 8.12 5.82 -6.82
C SER A 27 7.02 4.99 -7.52
N VAL A 28 5.80 5.05 -7.00
CA VAL A 28 4.62 4.34 -7.47
C VAL A 28 3.60 5.29 -8.07
N ALA A 29 2.93 4.86 -9.13
CA ALA A 29 1.91 5.64 -9.82
C ALA A 29 0.58 4.87 -9.82
N ALA A 30 -0.45 5.46 -9.23
CA ALA A 30 -1.84 5.03 -9.33
C ALA A 30 -2.77 6.23 -9.06
N ASP A 31 -4.02 6.15 -9.53
CA ASP A 31 -5.01 7.21 -9.30
C ASP A 31 -5.42 7.33 -7.83
N CYS A 32 -5.41 6.21 -7.09
CA CYS A 32 -5.63 6.19 -5.65
C CYS A 32 -4.75 5.15 -4.98
N ILE A 33 -4.15 5.50 -3.83
CA ILE A 33 -3.22 4.63 -3.12
C ILE A 33 -3.67 4.50 -1.66
N GLU A 34 -3.69 3.26 -1.16
CA GLU A 34 -3.88 2.94 0.25
C GLU A 34 -2.61 2.24 0.79
N VAL A 35 -2.18 2.60 2.00
CA VAL A 35 -0.99 2.02 2.63
C VAL A 35 -1.39 1.30 3.90
N ILE A 36 -1.02 0.03 3.99
CA ILE A 36 -1.25 -0.81 5.17
C ILE A 36 0.09 -1.09 5.82
N THR A 37 0.17 -0.86 7.12
CA THR A 37 1.34 -1.11 7.95
C THR A 37 0.94 -1.92 9.19
N HIS A 38 1.91 -2.37 9.97
CA HIS A 38 1.62 -3.00 11.27
C HIS A 38 0.84 -2.11 12.25
N ASN A 39 0.84 -0.78 12.06
CA ASN A 39 0.15 0.18 12.91
C ASN A 39 -1.23 0.56 12.36
N SER A 40 -1.68 -0.04 11.26
CA SER A 40 -2.99 0.24 10.65
C SER A 40 -4.18 -0.29 11.47
N GLY A 41 -3.93 -0.96 12.61
CA GLY A 41 -4.97 -1.46 13.50
C GLY A 41 -5.83 -2.51 12.82
N HIS A 42 -7.15 -2.27 12.79
CA HIS A 42 -8.12 -3.15 12.12
C HIS A 42 -8.29 -2.89 10.62
N PHE A 43 -7.57 -1.90 10.06
CA PHE A 43 -7.66 -1.60 8.63
C PHE A 43 -6.73 -2.53 7.84
N ASP A 44 -7.33 -3.48 7.11
CA ASP A 44 -6.62 -4.51 6.36
C ASP A 44 -6.74 -4.37 4.83
N ILE A 45 -6.25 -5.37 4.09
CA ILE A 45 -6.27 -5.40 2.62
C ILE A 45 -7.70 -5.39 2.08
N SER A 46 -8.63 -6.06 2.75
CA SER A 46 -10.04 -6.11 2.36
C SER A 46 -10.69 -4.74 2.54
N ASN A 47 -10.43 -4.05 3.66
CA ASN A 47 -10.91 -2.68 3.88
C ASN A 47 -10.36 -1.73 2.81
N ALA A 48 -9.05 -1.79 2.52
CA ALA A 48 -8.42 -0.97 1.51
C ALA A 48 -8.96 -1.24 0.10
N TRP A 49 -9.15 -2.51 -0.25
CA TRP A 49 -9.73 -2.91 -1.53
C TRP A 49 -11.16 -2.39 -1.69
N TRP A 50 -11.98 -2.52 -0.65
CA TRP A 50 -13.34 -1.98 -0.64
C TRP A 50 -13.34 -0.45 -0.78
N ALA A 51 -12.47 0.26 -0.04
CA ALA A 51 -12.35 1.71 -0.12
C ALA A 51 -11.94 2.19 -1.52
N LEU A 52 -10.99 1.52 -2.17
CA LEU A 52 -10.57 1.81 -3.55
C LEU A 52 -11.71 1.53 -4.55
N THR A 53 -12.44 0.44 -4.35
CA THR A 53 -13.59 0.09 -5.18
C THR A 53 -14.71 1.13 -5.05
N ALA A 54 -15.03 1.55 -3.83
CA ALA A 54 -16.02 2.60 -3.56
C ALA A 54 -15.62 3.96 -4.17
N LYS A 55 -14.31 4.23 -4.31
CA LYS A 55 -13.76 5.41 -5.01
C LYS A 55 -13.74 5.26 -6.55
N GLY A 56 -14.26 4.16 -7.10
CA GLY A 56 -14.35 3.93 -8.55
C GLY A 56 -13.06 3.47 -9.21
N MET A 57 -12.13 2.85 -8.46
CA MET A 57 -10.96 2.20 -9.04
C MET A 57 -11.35 0.85 -9.64
N HIS A 58 -10.94 0.59 -10.89
CA HIS A 58 -11.33 -0.63 -11.61
C HIS A 58 -10.22 -1.68 -11.66
N ARG A 59 -8.96 -1.22 -11.71
CA ARG A 59 -7.79 -2.09 -11.66
C ARG A 59 -7.07 -1.85 -10.34
N ILE A 60 -7.29 -2.74 -9.37
CA ILE A 60 -6.67 -2.66 -8.06
C ILE A 60 -5.55 -3.71 -7.98
N VAL A 61 -4.35 -3.26 -7.65
CA VAL A 61 -3.19 -4.14 -7.41
C VAL A 61 -2.70 -3.98 -5.98
N CYS A 62 -2.28 -5.08 -5.37
CA CYS A 62 -1.62 -5.11 -4.08
C CYS A 62 -0.14 -5.44 -4.29
N ARG A 63 0.74 -4.62 -3.70
CA ARG A 63 2.18 -4.86 -3.67
C ARG A 63 2.64 -4.94 -2.23
N THR A 64 3.62 -5.78 -1.98
CA THR A 64 4.34 -5.75 -0.71
C THR A 64 5.53 -4.82 -0.81
N ALA A 65 5.83 -4.08 0.24
CA ALA A 65 7.13 -3.44 0.40
C ALA A 65 7.75 -3.92 1.71
N ARG A 66 9.08 -4.07 1.73
CA ARG A 66 9.83 -4.41 2.94
C ARG A 66 10.55 -3.18 3.43
N MET A 67 10.36 -2.88 4.72
CA MET A 67 11.16 -1.88 5.40
C MET A 67 12.27 -2.55 6.21
N ASN A 68 13.50 -2.05 6.04
CA ASN A 68 14.65 -2.51 6.80
C ASN A 68 14.78 -1.73 8.13
N ALA A 69 15.75 -2.13 8.97
CA ALA A 69 16.02 -1.47 10.26
C ALA A 69 16.48 -0.01 10.12
N SER A 70 17.04 0.36 8.95
CA SER A 70 17.48 1.72 8.64
C SER A 70 16.34 2.64 8.20
N GLY A 71 15.11 2.11 8.05
CA GLY A 71 13.94 2.85 7.56
C GLY A 71 13.90 3.01 6.03
N ASP A 72 14.73 2.28 5.29
CA ASP A 72 14.63 2.18 3.84
C ASP A 72 13.51 1.24 3.46
N ILE A 73 12.79 1.59 2.39
CA ILE A 73 11.64 0.84 1.90
C ILE A 73 11.98 0.32 0.52
N SER A 74 11.85 -1.00 0.34
CA SER A 74 12.05 -1.68 -0.94
C SER A 74 10.74 -2.29 -1.38
N LEU A 75 10.25 -1.89 -2.56
CA LEU A 75 9.04 -2.44 -3.13
C LEU A 75 9.35 -3.82 -3.73
N SER A 76 8.48 -4.79 -3.49
CA SER A 76 8.56 -6.09 -4.16
C SER A 76 8.18 -5.95 -5.63
N ASP A 77 8.89 -6.64 -6.51
CA ASP A 77 8.55 -6.75 -7.94
C ASP A 77 7.28 -7.60 -8.18
N LYS A 78 6.84 -8.34 -7.16
CA LYS A 78 5.62 -9.13 -7.23
C LYS A 78 4.40 -8.26 -6.94
N GLU A 79 3.45 -8.30 -7.85
CA GLU A 79 2.15 -7.66 -7.71
C GLU A 79 1.04 -8.71 -7.71
N LEU A 80 0.01 -8.51 -6.89
CA LEU A 80 -1.18 -9.32 -6.86
C LEU A 80 -2.37 -8.48 -7.30
N ARG A 81 -2.96 -8.82 -8.46
CA ARG A 81 -4.18 -8.16 -8.92
C ARG A 81 -5.36 -8.65 -8.10
N LEU A 82 -6.08 -7.72 -7.49
CA LEU A 82 -7.30 -8.03 -6.77
C LEU A 82 -8.48 -7.96 -7.73
N CYS A 83 -9.30 -9.01 -7.71
CA CYS A 83 -10.47 -9.18 -8.56
C CYS A 83 -11.66 -9.52 -7.66
N GLY A 84 -12.82 -8.99 -8.00
CA GLY A 84 -14.09 -9.19 -7.30
C GLY A 84 -15.21 -8.54 -8.08
#